data_AF-A0A822C8X1-F1
#
_entry.id   AF-A0A822C8X1-F1
#
_cell.length_a   1.000
_cell.length_b   1.000
_cell.length_c   1.000
_cell.angle_alpha   90.00
_cell.angle_beta   90.00
_cell.angle_gamma   90.00
#
_symmetry.space_group_name_H-M   'P 1'
#
loop_
_entity.id
_entity.type
_entity.pdbx_description
1 polymer ?
#
loop_
_entity_poly.entity_id
_entity_poly.type
_entity_poly.pdbx_seq_one_letter_code
_entity_poly.pdbx_strand_id
1 'polypeptide(L)'
;RPAYLSVELNAHNLLYLILLVQQKQLPPQSLYIHTFSSQACESIFRNTCALSGAYSTIVNFTVHDFLRRAQRLSLLNDIKCKHLNDTSVNSLVFPVHYKHRHDNQSLATQSQAEVDLIDVEQIITEAYHEA
;
A
#
# COMPACT_ATOMS: atom_id res chain seq x y z
N ARG A 1 -14.70 -1.49 -22.58
CA ARG A 1 -15.96 -1.18 -21.85
C ARG A 1 -15.79 -1.36 -20.33
N PRO A 2 -15.34 -2.52 -19.80
CA PRO A 2 -15.14 -2.68 -18.34
C PRO A 2 -14.04 -1.75 -17.78
N ALA A 3 -12.94 -1.57 -18.54
CA ALA A 3 -11.84 -0.69 -18.14
C ALA A 3 -12.28 0.78 -17.96
N TYR A 4 -13.07 1.32 -18.89
CA TYR A 4 -13.59 2.70 -18.77
C TYR A 4 -14.46 2.88 -17.53
N LEU A 5 -15.38 1.94 -17.30
CA LEU A 5 -16.22 1.94 -16.08
C LEU A 5 -15.36 1.86 -14.81
N SER A 6 -14.29 1.04 -14.81
CA SER A 6 -13.40 0.96 -13.64
C SER A 6 -12.62 2.24 -13.38
N VAL A 7 -12.22 2.96 -14.43
CA VAL A 7 -11.55 4.26 -14.31
C VAL A 7 -12.51 5.29 -13.71
N GLU A 8 -13.74 5.34 -14.22
CA GLU A 8 -14.79 6.22 -13.71
C GLU A 8 -15.10 5.93 -12.23
N LEU A 9 -15.35 4.66 -11.87
CA LEU A 9 -15.58 4.26 -10.49
C LEU A 9 -14.41 4.63 -9.57
N ASN A 10 -13.17 4.40 -10.00
CA ASN A 10 -11.99 4.75 -9.21
C ASN A 10 -11.86 6.27 -9.03
N ALA A 11 -12.16 7.08 -10.06
CA ALA A 11 -12.13 8.53 -9.99
C ALA A 11 -13.20 9.06 -9.01
N HIS A 12 -14.44 8.57 -9.11
CA HIS A 12 -15.52 8.96 -8.20
C HIS A 12 -15.23 8.55 -6.75
N ASN A 13 -14.69 7.35 -6.53
CA ASN A 13 -14.33 6.89 -5.19
C ASN A 13 -13.21 7.75 -4.58
N LEU A 14 -12.18 8.09 -5.37
CA LEU A 14 -11.10 8.96 -4.90
C LEU A 14 -11.61 10.35 -4.55
N LEU A 15 -12.46 10.94 -5.40
CA LEU A 15 -13.09 12.23 -5.13
C LEU A 15 -13.90 12.19 -3.84
N TYR A 16 -14.70 11.15 -3.63
CA TYR A 16 -15.48 11.00 -2.41
C TYR A 16 -14.59 10.90 -1.17
N LEU A 17 -13.48 10.18 -1.23
CA LEU A 17 -12.51 10.12 -0.13
C LEU A 17 -11.88 11.49 0.17
N ILE A 18 -11.59 12.30 -0.86
CA ILE A 18 -11.09 13.67 -0.68
C ILE A 18 -12.12 14.53 0.07
N LEU A 19 -13.38 14.49 -0.35
CA LEU A 19 -14.47 15.22 0.31
C LEU A 19 -14.62 14.80 1.79
N LEU A 20 -14.56 13.50 2.08
CA LEU A 20 -14.63 13.00 3.45
C LEU A 20 -13.46 13.48 4.33
N VAL A 21 -12.26 13.62 3.76
CA VAL A 21 -11.10 14.19 4.46
C VAL A 21 -11.27 15.69 4.70
N GLN A 22 -11.75 16.46 3.71
CA GLN A 22 -12.04 17.89 3.86
C GLN A 22 -13.12 18.15 4.93
N GLN A 23 -14.15 17.29 4.98
CA GLN A 23 -15.19 17.31 6.00
C GLN A 23 -14.71 16.80 7.36
N LYS A 24 -13.43 16.43 7.50
CA LYS A 24 -12.80 15.90 8.72
C LYS A 24 -13.44 14.61 9.24
N GLN A 25 -14.12 13.86 8.38
CA GLN A 25 -14.69 12.55 8.70
C GLN A 25 -13.66 11.42 8.55
N LEU A 26 -12.62 11.65 7.74
CA LEU A 26 -11.50 10.73 7.58
C LEU A 26 -10.16 11.43 7.88
N PRO A 27 -9.17 10.69 8.41
CA PRO A 27 -7.82 11.19 8.56
C PRO A 27 -7.16 11.33 7.17
N PRO A 28 -6.24 12.28 6.95
CA PRO A 28 -5.56 12.51 5.66
C PRO A 28 -4.71 11.33 5.21
N GLN A 29 -4.25 10.51 6.15
CA GLN A 29 -3.56 9.26 5.86
C GLN A 29 -4.42 8.33 4.98
N SER A 30 -5.74 8.52 4.98
CA SER A 30 -6.66 7.83 4.07
C SER A 30 -6.42 8.18 2.60
N LEU A 31 -5.77 9.30 2.28
CA LEU A 31 -5.41 9.70 0.90
C LEU A 31 -4.04 9.19 0.46
N TYR A 32 -3.48 8.18 1.12
CA TYR A 32 -2.27 7.49 0.66
C TYR A 32 -2.58 6.60 -0.55
N ILE A 33 -2.80 7.24 -1.70
CA ILE A 33 -3.21 6.62 -2.97
C ILE A 33 -2.32 5.45 -3.42
N HIS A 34 -1.05 5.44 -3.02
CA HIS A 34 -0.13 4.34 -3.31
C HIS A 34 -0.60 2.99 -2.73
N THR A 35 -1.41 3.03 -1.68
CA THR A 35 -1.98 1.85 -1.02
C THR A 35 -3.25 1.32 -1.69
N PHE A 36 -3.85 2.05 -2.64
CA PHE A 36 -5.12 1.67 -3.27
C PHE A 36 -4.96 0.63 -4.39
N SER A 37 -3.72 0.28 -4.73
CA SER A 37 -3.44 -0.74 -5.74
C SER A 37 -3.33 -2.14 -5.14
N SER A 38 -3.55 -3.16 -5.98
CA SER A 38 -3.37 -4.58 -5.61
C SER A 38 -1.90 -4.99 -5.43
N GLN A 39 -0.94 -4.07 -5.65
CA GLN A 39 0.49 -4.40 -5.68
C GLN A 39 0.99 -5.02 -4.37
N ALA A 40 0.48 -4.56 -3.23
CA ALA A 40 0.83 -5.13 -1.92
C ALA A 40 0.33 -6.59 -1.80
N CYS A 41 -0.89 -6.87 -2.23
CA CYS A 41 -1.47 -8.22 -2.24
C CYS A 41 -0.67 -9.15 -3.17
N GLU A 42 -0.34 -8.69 -4.37
CA GLU A 42 0.48 -9.46 -5.30
C GLU A 42 1.89 -9.73 -4.76
N SER A 43 2.49 -8.76 -4.08
CA SER A 43 3.78 -8.93 -3.42
C SER A 43 3.72 -10.04 -2.36
N ILE A 44 2.69 -10.04 -1.51
CA ILE A 44 2.47 -11.10 -0.51
C ILE A 44 2.30 -12.45 -1.21
N PHE A 45 1.49 -12.52 -2.27
CA PHE A 45 1.29 -13.74 -3.04
C PHE A 45 2.60 -14.27 -3.66
N ARG A 46 3.41 -13.40 -4.25
CA ARG A 46 4.72 -13.77 -4.80
C ARG A 46 5.66 -14.29 -3.70
N ASN A 47 5.68 -13.64 -2.54
CA ASN A 47 6.49 -14.06 -1.40
C ASN A 47 6.05 -15.43 -0.85
N THR A 48 4.75 -15.71 -0.77
CA THR A 48 4.27 -17.04 -0.34
C THR A 48 4.56 -18.13 -1.36
N CYS A 49 4.61 -17.81 -2.66
CA CYS A 49 5.13 -18.72 -3.68
C CYS A 49 6.62 -19.03 -3.46
N ALA A 50 7.42 -18.00 -3.16
CA ALA A 50 8.86 -18.11 -2.93
C ALA A 50 9.24 -18.84 -1.63
N LEU A 51 8.31 -18.98 -0.67
CA LEU A 51 8.50 -19.80 0.53
C LEU A 51 8.41 -21.33 0.27
N SER A 52 8.21 -21.74 -0.99
CA SER A 52 8.29 -23.15 -1.38
C SER A 52 9.75 -23.65 -1.25
N GLY A 53 9.95 -24.92 -0.89
CA GLY A 53 11.28 -25.48 -0.69
C GLY A 53 12.16 -25.39 -1.95
N ALA A 54 13.49 -25.29 -1.77
CA ALA A 54 14.46 -25.03 -2.84
C ALA A 54 14.41 -25.97 -4.07
N TYR A 55 13.79 -27.15 -3.93
CA TYR A 55 13.63 -28.15 -4.99
C TYR A 55 12.17 -28.32 -5.46
N SER A 56 11.24 -27.49 -4.97
CA SER A 56 9.83 -27.54 -5.34
C SER A 56 9.50 -26.39 -6.29
N THR A 57 9.13 -26.74 -7.52
CA THR A 57 8.60 -25.81 -8.52
C THR A 57 7.09 -25.61 -8.39
N ILE A 58 6.47 -26.18 -7.34
CA ILE A 58 5.02 -26.14 -7.14
C ILE A 58 4.62 -24.74 -6.68
N VAL A 59 4.16 -23.95 -7.64
CA VAL A 59 3.55 -22.61 -7.41
C VAL A 59 2.08 -22.70 -7.03
N ASN A 60 1.44 -23.86 -7.23
CA ASN A 60 0.05 -24.09 -6.91
C ASN A 60 -0.09 -24.51 -5.45
N PHE A 61 -0.90 -23.80 -4.68
CA PHE A 61 -1.19 -24.16 -3.29
C PHE A 61 -2.66 -23.87 -2.98
N THR A 62 -3.23 -24.65 -2.06
CA THR A 62 -4.60 -24.44 -1.61
C THR A 62 -4.70 -23.13 -0.82
N VAL A 63 -5.92 -22.61 -0.62
CA VAL A 63 -6.14 -21.44 0.25
C VAL A 63 -5.59 -21.69 1.66
N HIS A 64 -5.76 -22.91 2.18
CA HIS A 64 -5.22 -23.28 3.49
C HIS A 64 -3.67 -23.22 3.51
N ASP A 65 -3.01 -23.72 2.46
CA ASP A 65 -1.57 -23.62 2.33
C ASP A 65 -1.09 -22.17 2.19
N PHE A 66 -1.83 -21.34 1.45
CA PHE A 66 -1.56 -19.91 1.35
C PHE A 66 -1.59 -19.26 2.73
N LEU A 67 -2.65 -19.49 3.52
CA LEU A 67 -2.81 -18.90 4.85
C LEU A 67 -1.68 -19.33 5.79
N ARG A 68 -1.31 -20.62 5.77
CA ARG A 68 -0.17 -21.13 6.56
C ARG A 68 1.13 -20.44 6.18
N ARG A 69 1.39 -20.24 4.88
CA ARG A 69 2.59 -19.56 4.39
C ARG A 69 2.56 -18.06 4.69
N ALA A 70 1.40 -17.42 4.58
CA ALA A 70 1.20 -16.01 4.93
C ALA A 70 1.46 -15.77 6.43
N GLN A 71 1.01 -16.67 7.30
CA GLN A 71 1.31 -16.60 8.74
C GLN A 71 2.82 -16.71 9.01
N ARG A 72 3.52 -17.63 8.33
CA ARG A 72 4.99 -17.71 8.41
C ARG A 72 5.65 -16.42 7.92
N LEU A 73 5.16 -15.85 6.81
CA LEU A 73 5.67 -14.58 6.28
C LEU A 73 5.45 -13.43 7.26
N SER A 74 4.31 -13.38 7.96
CA SER A 74 4.03 -12.40 9.00
C SER A 74 5.06 -12.48 10.13
N LEU A 75 5.34 -13.68 10.63
CA LEU A 75 6.35 -13.87 11.68
C LEU A 75 7.75 -13.43 11.23
N LEU A 76 8.14 -13.74 10.00
CA LEU A 76 9.42 -13.28 9.44
C LEU A 76 9.49 -11.75 9.34
N ASN A 77 8.39 -11.11 8.92
CA ASN A 77 8.31 -9.66 8.86
C ASN A 77 8.36 -9.04 10.26
N ASP A 78 7.69 -9.62 11.26
CA ASP A 78 7.72 -9.13 12.64
C ASP A 78 9.14 -9.18 13.22
N ILE A 79 9.87 -10.28 12.97
CA ILE A 79 11.28 -10.43 13.37
C ILE A 79 12.13 -9.34 12.68
N LYS A 80 11.94 -9.13 11.37
CA LYS A 80 12.67 -8.12 10.60
C LYS A 80 12.39 -6.69 11.10
N CYS A 81 11.13 -6.37 11.38
CA CYS A 81 10.74 -5.05 11.88
C CYS A 81 11.27 -4.79 13.29
N LYS A 82 11.23 -5.80 14.18
CA LYS A 82 11.84 -5.69 15.52
C LYS A 82 13.35 -5.44 15.43
N HIS A 83 14.05 -6.13 14.54
CA HIS A 83 15.48 -5.92 14.31
C HIS A 83 15.81 -4.49 13.84
N LEU A 84 14.98 -3.88 12.98
CA LEU A 84 15.22 -2.51 12.51
C LEU A 84 15.09 -1.46 13.63
N ASN A 85 14.33 -1.76 14.69
CA ASN A 85 14.10 -0.86 15.81
C ASN A 85 15.02 -1.16 17.02
N ASP A 86 15.80 -2.24 16.98
CA ASP A 86 16.64 -2.68 18.09
C ASP A 86 18.05 -2.11 17.93
N THR A 87 18.36 -1.02 18.64
CA THR A 87 19.68 -0.35 18.66
C THR A 87 20.71 -1.06 19.55
N SER A 88 20.38 -2.25 20.07
CA SER A 88 21.21 -2.97 21.05
C SER A 88 22.35 -3.79 20.41
N VAL A 89 23.42 -4.01 21.18
CA VAL A 89 24.76 -4.49 20.77
C VAL A 89 24.79 -5.93 20.19
N ASN A 90 23.65 -6.65 20.19
CA ASN A 90 23.52 -8.02 19.65
C ASN A 90 22.62 -8.08 18.41
N SER A 91 22.85 -7.19 17.44
CA SER A 91 22.11 -7.21 16.17
C SER A 91 22.42 -8.47 15.36
N LEU A 92 21.40 -9.28 15.05
CA LEU A 92 21.51 -10.41 14.14
C LEU A 92 21.68 -9.90 12.69
N VAL A 93 22.92 -9.80 12.22
CA VAL A 93 23.20 -9.40 10.83
C VAL A 93 22.90 -10.56 9.89
N PHE A 94 21.75 -10.51 9.23
CA PHE A 94 21.46 -11.40 8.11
C PHE A 94 22.27 -10.97 6.88
N PRO A 95 22.91 -11.89 6.14
CA PRO A 95 23.62 -11.55 4.91
C PRO A 95 22.67 -10.90 3.89
N VAL A 96 22.84 -9.61 3.67
CA VAL A 96 22.10 -8.87 2.64
C VAL A 96 22.87 -9.02 1.33
N HIS A 97 22.35 -9.84 0.42
CA HIS A 97 22.81 -9.79 -0.97
C HIS A 97 22.40 -8.44 -1.56
N TYR A 98 23.41 -7.65 -1.92
CA TYR A 98 23.35 -6.24 -2.30
C TYR A 98 22.23 -5.94 -3.31
N LYS A 99 21.14 -5.34 -2.83
CA LYS A 99 20.24 -4.57 -3.67
C LYS A 99 19.91 -3.31 -2.90
N HIS A 100 20.52 -2.20 -3.29
CA HIS A 100 20.21 -0.88 -2.74
C HIS A 100 18.73 -0.58 -2.97
N ARG A 101 17.93 -0.68 -1.90
CA ARG A 101 16.57 -0.17 -1.88
C ARG A 101 16.68 1.27 -1.40
N HIS A 102 16.37 2.23 -2.26
CA HIS A 102 16.22 3.61 -1.82
C HIS A 102 14.99 3.68 -0.91
N ASP A 103 15.22 3.72 0.41
CA ASP A 103 14.20 4.07 1.39
C ASP A 103 14.01 5.59 1.37
N ASN A 104 13.28 6.08 0.37
CA ASN A 104 12.78 7.45 0.37
C ASN A 104 11.26 7.39 0.43
N GLN A 105 10.68 7.53 1.63
CA GLN A 105 9.25 7.87 1.78
C GLN A 105 9.00 8.63 3.08
N SER A 106 9.49 9.87 3.12
CA SER A 106 8.97 10.93 3.99
C SER A 106 8.16 11.89 3.13
N LEU A 107 6.92 11.52 2.81
CA LEU A 107 5.97 12.36 2.04
C LEU A 107 4.66 12.63 2.81
N ALA A 108 4.49 12.01 3.97
CA ALA A 108 3.24 11.98 4.72
C ALA A 108 2.77 13.33 5.28
N THR A 109 3.68 14.27 5.54
CA THR A 109 3.37 15.48 6.31
C THR A 109 2.92 16.67 5.47
N GLN A 110 3.19 16.69 4.16
CA GLN A 110 2.86 17.83 3.28
C GLN A 110 1.40 17.84 2.81
N SER A 111 0.68 16.71 2.88
CA SER A 111 -0.56 16.51 2.13
C SER A 111 -1.81 17.18 2.74
N GLN A 112 -1.84 17.47 4.04
CA GLN A 112 -3.04 18.02 4.69
C GLN A 112 -3.29 19.49 4.30
N ALA A 113 -2.26 20.33 4.33
CA ALA A 113 -2.42 21.76 4.10
C ALA A 113 -2.89 22.08 2.68
N GLU A 114 -2.48 21.27 1.69
CA GLU A 114 -2.89 21.44 0.29
C GLU A 114 -4.37 21.08 0.06
N VAL A 115 -4.88 20.06 0.75
CA VAL A 115 -6.27 19.59 0.58
C VAL A 115 -7.28 20.57 1.19
N ASP A 116 -6.95 21.19 2.32
CA ASP A 116 -7.84 22.16 2.98
C ASP A 116 -7.91 23.51 2.24
N LEU A 117 -6.94 23.81 1.37
CA LEU A 117 -6.88 25.06 0.60
C LEU A 117 -7.71 25.05 -0.69
N ILE A 118 -8.12 23.87 -1.17
CA ILE A 118 -8.79 23.71 -2.45
C ILE A 118 -10.30 23.52 -2.22
N ASP A 119 -11.11 24.47 -2.70
CA ASP A 119 -12.57 24.30 -2.75
C ASP A 119 -12.95 23.42 -3.94
N VAL A 120 -13.00 22.11 -3.69
CA VAL A 120 -13.28 21.09 -4.70
C VAL A 120 -14.70 21.21 -5.25
N GLU A 121 -15.67 21.64 -4.43
CA GLU A 121 -17.06 21.82 -4.87
C GLU A 121 -17.19 22.98 -5.85
N GLN A 122 -16.48 24.09 -5.59
CA GLN A 122 -16.42 25.23 -6.50
C GLN A 122 -15.84 24.81 -7.86
N ILE A 123 -14.71 24.10 -7.87
CA ILE A 123 -14.05 23.65 -9.11
C ILE A 123 -14.97 22.75 -9.94
N ILE A 124 -15.69 21.82 -9.29
CA ILE A 124 -16.63 20.92 -9.98
C ILE A 124 -17.78 21.71 -10.60
N THR A 125 -18.31 22.69 -9.87
CA THR A 125 -19.44 23.51 -10.32
C THR A 125 -19.05 24.38 -11.52
N GLU A 126 -17.86 25.00 -11.47
CA GLU A 126 -17.31 25.78 -12.58
C GLU A 126 -17.10 24.91 -13.83
N ALA A 127 -16.47 23.74 -13.68
CA ALA A 127 -16.25 22.82 -14.79
C ALA A 127 -17.56 22.30 -15.42
N TYR A 128 -18.61 22.07 -14.61
CA TYR A 128 -19.93 21.70 -15.12
C TYR A 128 -20.59 22.81 -15.94
N HIS A 129 -20.36 24.08 -15.56
CA HIS A 129 -20.90 25.22 -16.30
C HIS A 129 -20.17 25.50 -17.62
N GLU A 130 -18.91 25.07 -17.76
CA GLU A 130 -18.12 25.23 -18.99
C GLU A 130 -18.33 24.11 -20.03
N ALA A 131 -18.91 22.98 -19.64
CA ALA A 131 -19.15 21.80 -20.48
C ALA A 131 -20.45 21.89 -21.31
#